data_AF-A0A6B3F956-F1
#
_entry.id   AF-A0A6B3F956-F1
#
_cell.length_a   1.000
_cell.length_b   1.000
_cell.length_c   1.000
_cell.angle_alpha   90.00
_cell.angle_beta   90.00
_cell.angle_gamma   90.00
#
_symmetry.space_group_name_H-M   'P 1'
#
loop_
_entity.id
_entity.type
_entity.pdbx_description
1 polymer ?
#
loop_
_entity_poly.entity_id
_entity_poly.type
_entity_poly.pdbx_seq_one_letter_code
_entity_poly.pdbx_strand_id
1 'polypeptide(L)'
;AKETLVADLLEPARRREAMAGVETVVHIGPLFHHREAEIGHAVVAEARRAGVGHFVQFSVVHPQIEALLNHQAKLAVERFVLQSPVPFTILQPMHYLQNI
;
A
#
# COMPACT_ATOMS: atom_id res chain seq x y z
N ALA A 1 -8.03 -14.16 -16.95
CA ALA A 1 -8.01 -13.27 -15.76
C ALA A 1 -8.70 -11.96 -16.14
N LYS A 2 -9.40 -11.30 -15.21
CA LYS A 2 -9.92 -9.96 -15.46
C LYS A 2 -8.77 -8.99 -15.18
N GLU A 3 -8.24 -8.35 -16.20
CA GLU A 3 -7.03 -7.51 -16.08
C GLU A 3 -7.30 -6.18 -15.36
N THR A 4 -8.57 -5.83 -15.12
CA THR A 4 -8.95 -4.61 -14.43
C THR A 4 -10.21 -4.82 -13.60
N LEU A 5 -10.21 -4.24 -12.39
CA LEU A 5 -11.34 -4.21 -11.48
C LEU A 5 -11.58 -2.77 -11.01
N VAL A 6 -12.81 -2.29 -11.13
CA VAL A 6 -13.23 -1.04 -10.49
C VAL A 6 -13.67 -1.38 -9.07
N ALA A 7 -13.00 -0.79 -8.08
CA ALA A 7 -13.19 -1.10 -6.67
C ALA A 7 -12.90 0.11 -5.80
N ASP A 8 -13.69 0.29 -4.74
CA ASP A 8 -13.26 1.06 -3.58
C ASP A 8 -12.38 0.15 -2.70
N LEU A 9 -11.14 0.58 -2.46
CA LEU A 9 -10.20 -0.16 -1.62
C LEU A 9 -10.63 -0.22 -0.15
N LEU A 10 -11.64 0.53 0.28
CA LEU A 10 -12.23 0.42 1.61
C LEU A 10 -13.29 -0.68 1.69
N GLU A 11 -13.83 -1.15 0.57
CA GLU A 11 -14.79 -2.25 0.52
C GLU A 11 -14.08 -3.62 0.68
N PRO A 12 -14.32 -4.37 1.78
CA PRO A 12 -13.60 -5.62 2.03
C PRO A 12 -13.88 -6.70 0.98
N ALA A 13 -15.10 -6.76 0.43
CA ALA A 13 -15.44 -7.72 -0.61
C ALA A 13 -14.65 -7.48 -1.89
N ARG A 14 -14.47 -6.21 -2.27
CA ARG A 14 -13.71 -5.82 -3.46
C ARG A 14 -12.21 -6.07 -3.31
N ARG A 15 -11.64 -5.79 -2.13
CA ARG A 15 -10.25 -6.16 -1.86
C ARG A 15 -10.03 -7.67 -1.96
N ARG A 16 -10.94 -8.48 -1.41
CA ARG A 16 -10.84 -9.95 -1.52
C ARG A 16 -10.90 -10.42 -2.96
N GLU A 17 -11.82 -9.86 -3.76
CA GLU A 17 -11.92 -10.14 -5.20
C GLU A 17 -10.61 -9.78 -5.92
N ALA A 18 -10.04 -8.61 -5.63
CA ALA A 18 -8.81 -8.13 -6.24
C ALA A 18 -7.58 -9.00 -5.91
N MET A 19 -7.54 -9.62 -4.73
CA MET A 19 -6.40 -10.41 -4.24
C MET A 19 -6.50 -11.90 -4.58
N ALA A 20 -7.61 -12.36 -5.15
CA ALA A 20 -7.83 -13.78 -5.43
C ALA A 20 -6.83 -14.31 -6.48
N GLY A 21 -5.96 -15.24 -6.07
CA GLY A 21 -4.94 -15.83 -6.94
C GLY A 21 -3.75 -14.91 -7.24
N VAL A 22 -3.60 -13.79 -6.52
CA VAL A 22 -2.48 -12.87 -6.69
C VAL A 22 -1.25 -13.38 -5.94
N GLU A 23 -0.15 -13.56 -6.66
CA GLU A 23 1.14 -13.96 -6.07
C GLU A 23 1.90 -12.77 -5.46
N THR A 24 1.83 -11.60 -6.10
CA THR A 24 2.54 -10.39 -5.67
C THR A 24 1.64 -9.16 -5.79
N VAL A 25 1.67 -8.31 -4.77
CA VAL A 25 0.91 -7.05 -4.74
C VAL A 25 1.87 -5.86 -4.78
N VAL A 26 1.63 -4.91 -5.67
CA VAL A 26 2.24 -3.58 -5.61
C VAL A 26 1.17 -2.59 -5.14
N HIS A 27 1.31 -2.08 -3.91
CA HIS A 27 0.38 -1.10 -3.37
C HIS A 27 0.88 0.32 -3.57
N ILE A 28 0.17 1.07 -4.40
CA ILE A 28 0.35 2.52 -4.59
C ILE A 28 -0.82 3.23 -3.91
N GLY A 29 -0.59 3.70 -2.69
CA GLY A 29 -1.60 4.43 -1.91
C GLY A 29 -1.98 5.78 -2.54
N PRO A 30 -3.24 6.24 -2.38
CA PRO A 30 -3.70 7.49 -2.96
C PRO A 30 -3.02 8.70 -2.32
N LEU A 31 -2.59 9.65 -3.15
CA LEU A 31 -1.94 10.88 -2.70
C LEU A 31 -2.92 11.78 -1.92
N PHE A 32 -2.50 12.29 -0.76
CA PHE A 32 -3.23 13.27 0.06
C PHE A 32 -4.64 12.84 0.50
N HIS A 33 -4.96 11.55 0.46
CA HIS A 33 -6.25 11.06 0.91
C HIS A 33 -6.29 11.01 2.44
N HIS A 34 -7.31 11.62 3.06
CA HIS A 34 -7.48 11.64 4.52
C HIS A 34 -7.50 10.25 5.17
N ARG A 35 -7.84 9.20 4.41
CA ARG A 35 -7.84 7.78 4.84
C ARG A 35 -6.74 6.94 4.22
N GLU A 36 -5.67 7.55 3.69
CA GLU A 36 -4.59 6.82 3.02
C GLU A 36 -4.01 5.70 3.91
N ALA A 37 -3.76 5.99 5.19
CA ALA A 37 -3.24 4.98 6.13
C ALA A 37 -4.22 3.80 6.32
N GLU A 38 -5.52 4.09 6.47
CA GLU A 38 -6.56 3.07 6.62
C GLU A 38 -6.65 2.17 5.37
N ILE A 39 -6.60 2.79 4.18
CA ILE A 39 -6.58 2.08 2.90
C ILE A 39 -5.37 1.15 2.84
N GLY A 40 -4.18 1.66 3.16
CA GLY A 40 -2.95 0.87 3.12
C GLY A 40 -2.97 -0.29 4.12
N HIS A 41 -3.39 -0.05 5.36
CA HIS A 41 -3.56 -1.13 6.36
C HIS A 41 -4.54 -2.19 5.90
N ALA A 42 -5.68 -1.78 5.33
CA ALA A 42 -6.68 -2.70 4.82
C ALA A 42 -6.16 -3.56 3.66
N VAL A 43 -5.35 -2.98 2.77
CA VAL A 43 -4.71 -3.70 1.66
C VAL A 43 -3.67 -4.70 2.15
N VAL A 44 -2.79 -4.31 3.08
CA VAL A 44 -1.79 -5.23 3.67
C VAL A 44 -2.47 -6.37 4.43
N ALA A 45 -3.53 -6.08 5.18
CA ALA A 45 -4.29 -7.09 5.91
C ALA A 45 -4.94 -8.11 4.96
N GLU A 46 -5.51 -7.67 3.84
CA GLU A 46 -6.08 -8.59 2.85
C GLU A 46 -5.01 -9.37 2.09
N ALA A 47 -3.86 -8.76 1.75
CA ALA A 47 -2.74 -9.48 1.15
C ALA A 47 -2.25 -10.62 2.06
N ARG A 48 -2.14 -10.36 3.37
CA ARG A 48 -1.86 -11.40 4.36
C ARG A 48 -2.92 -12.49 4.37
N ARG A 49 -4.22 -12.14 4.37
CA ARG A 49 -5.32 -13.12 4.40
C ARG A 49 -5.37 -13.98 3.14
N ALA A 50 -5.05 -13.39 1.98
CA ALA A 50 -5.04 -14.06 0.69
C ALA A 50 -3.80 -14.96 0.50
N GLY A 51 -2.80 -14.88 1.39
CA GLY A 51 -1.56 -15.65 1.27
C GLY A 51 -0.66 -15.15 0.14
N VAL A 52 -0.69 -13.85 -0.14
CA VAL A 52 0.19 -13.20 -1.13
C VAL A 52 1.65 -13.52 -0.78
N GLY A 53 2.41 -13.96 -1.76
CA GLY A 53 3.81 -14.36 -1.61
C GLY A 53 4.77 -13.19 -1.42
N HIS A 54 4.46 -12.02 -1.98
CA HIS A 54 5.27 -10.82 -1.82
C HIS A 54 4.46 -9.52 -1.89
N PHE A 55 4.76 -8.56 -1.01
CA PHE A 55 4.09 -7.25 -0.96
C PHE A 55 5.08 -6.10 -1.18
N VAL A 56 4.82 -5.26 -2.18
CA VAL A 56 5.61 -4.07 -2.47
C VAL A 56 4.84 -2.82 -2.03
N GLN A 57 5.32 -2.15 -1.00
CA GLN A 57 4.80 -0.86 -0.56
C GLN A 57 5.47 0.28 -1.34
N PHE A 58 4.69 1.06 -2.09
CA PHE A 58 5.15 2.32 -2.67
C PHE A 58 4.98 3.45 -1.64
N SER A 59 6.08 3.81 -0.99
CA SER A 59 6.15 4.83 0.04
C SER A 59 6.63 6.18 -0.52
N VAL A 60 7.43 6.91 0.25
CA VAL A 60 8.04 8.19 -0.09
C VAL A 60 9.42 8.25 0.57
N VAL A 61 10.33 9.07 0.05
CA VAL A 61 11.62 9.33 0.69
C VAL A 61 11.48 9.86 2.12
N HIS A 62 12.31 9.34 3.04
CA HIS A 62 12.43 9.80 4.42
C HIS A 62 11.08 10.03 5.13
N PRO A 63 10.20 9.01 5.20
CA PRO A 63 8.87 9.19 5.79
C PRO A 63 8.91 9.43 7.30
N GLN A 64 10.07 9.22 7.94
CA GLN A 64 10.34 9.48 9.35
C GLN A 64 10.48 10.98 9.67
N ILE A 65 10.59 11.87 8.67
CA ILE A 65 10.64 13.31 8.90
C ILE A 65 9.23 13.81 9.27
N GLU A 66 8.98 13.96 10.57
CA GLU A 66 7.65 14.25 11.13
C GLU A 66 7.05 15.60 10.65
N ALA A 67 7.91 16.58 10.34
CA ALA A 67 7.48 17.86 9.80
C ALA A 67 6.77 17.75 8.44
N LEU A 68 6.98 16.65 7.70
CA LEU A 68 6.31 16.36 6.44
C LEU A 68 5.03 15.57 6.70
N LEU A 69 3.93 16.27 6.98
CA LEU A 69 2.66 15.66 7.37
C LEU A 69 2.11 14.68 6.31
N ASN A 70 2.31 14.98 5.03
CA ASN A 70 1.92 14.12 3.92
C ASN A 70 2.72 12.79 3.87
N HIS A 71 3.84 12.68 4.59
CA HIS A 71 4.62 11.44 4.69
C HIS A 71 4.11 10.51 5.79
N GLN A 72 3.36 11.03 6.77
CA GLN A 72 2.96 10.28 7.96
C GLN A 72 2.03 9.10 7.63
N ALA A 73 1.15 9.25 6.62
CA ALA A 73 0.32 8.14 6.15
C ALA A 73 1.17 7.01 5.57
N LYS A 74 2.19 7.34 4.75
CA LYS A 74 3.13 6.36 4.20
C LYS A 74 3.92 5.66 5.32
N LEU A 75 4.43 6.41 6.29
CA LEU A 75 5.12 5.85 7.46
C LEU A 75 4.22 4.87 8.24
N ALA A 76 2.94 5.22 8.42
CA ALA A 76 2.00 4.35 9.11
C ALA A 76 1.78 3.02 8.39
N VAL A 77 1.75 3.03 7.05
CA VAL A 77 1.62 1.80 6.26
C VAL A 77 2.92 0.99 6.26
N GLU A 78 4.09 1.65 6.14
CA GLU A 78 5.39 0.98 6.27
C GLU A 78 5.51 0.22 7.60
N ARG A 79 5.16 0.87 8.72
CA ARG A 79 5.17 0.24 10.05
C ARG A 79 4.31 -1.03 10.07
N PHE A 80 3.14 -1.00 9.44
CA PHE A 80 2.24 -2.15 9.40
C PHE A 80 2.78 -3.28 8.51
N VAL A 81 3.41 -2.96 7.37
CA VAL A 81 4.09 -3.95 6.51
C VAL A 81 5.27 -4.59 7.26
N LEU A 82 6.11 -3.79 7.91
CA LEU A 82 7.28 -4.25 8.70
C LEU A 82 6.89 -5.21 9.83
N GLN A 83 5.69 -5.05 10.39
CA GLN A 83 5.15 -5.89 11.46
C GLN A 83 4.33 -7.09 10.93
N SER A 84 4.16 -7.19 9.61
CA SER A 84 3.41 -8.29 8.99
C SER A 84 4.31 -9.51 8.76
N PRO A 85 3.74 -10.73 8.69
CA PRO A 85 4.49 -11.92 8.29
C PRO A 85 4.65 -12.06 6.76
N VAL A 86 4.17 -11.09 5.97
CA VAL A 86 4.20 -11.16 4.50
C VAL A 86 5.59 -10.75 4.01
N PRO A 87 6.27 -11.53 3.15
CA PRO A 87 7.51 -11.10 2.53
C PRO A 87 7.30 -9.77 1.79
N PHE A 88 8.21 -8.82 1.92
CA PHE A 88 7.95 -7.46 1.45
C PHE A 88 9.16 -6.73 0.86
N THR A 89 8.84 -5.65 0.16
CA THR A 89 9.78 -4.59 -0.25
C THR A 89 9.13 -3.24 -0.02
N ILE A 90 9.87 -2.29 0.54
CA ILE A 90 9.42 -0.89 0.69
C ILE A 90 10.24 -0.05 -0.27
N LEU A 91 9.56 0.63 -1.20
CA LEU A 91 10.17 1.58 -2.12
C LEU A 91 9.98 2.99 -1.57
N GLN A 92 11.08 3.74 -1.39
CA GLN A 92 11.08 5.12 -0.90
C GLN A 92 11.59 6.07 -1.99
N PRO A 93 10.78 6.33 -3.04
CA PRO A 93 11.19 7.18 -4.15
C PRO A 93 11.30 8.65 -3.74
N MET A 94 12.20 9.35 -4.42
CA MET A 94 12.30 10.81 -4.43
C MET A 94 11.23 11.44 -5.33
N HIS A 95 11.18 12.77 -5.37
CA HIS A 95 10.31 13.53 -6.25
C HIS A 95 10.40 13.07 -7.72
N TYR A 96 9.25 13.05 -8.39
CA TYR A 96 9.16 12.78 -9.81
C TYR A 96 9.92 13.85 -10.62
N LEU A 97 10.74 13.41 -11.57
CA LEU A 97 11.43 14.31 -12.50
C LEU A 97 10.45 15.11 -13.37
N GLN A 98 9.24 14.61 -13.56
CA GLN A 98 8.16 15.26 -14.31
C GLN A 98 7.56 16.48 -13.61
N ASN A 99 7.86 16.69 -12.32
CA ASN A 99 7.40 17.86 -11.57
C ASN A 99 8.32 19.09 -11.76
N ILE A 100 9.34 18.99 -12.60
CA ILE A 100 10.29 20.06 -12.94
C ILE A 100 9.83 20.75 -14.23
#